data_AF-A5Y2H9-F1
#
_entry.id   AF-A5Y2H9-F1
#
_cell.length_a   1.000
_cell.length_b   1.000
_cell.length_c   1.000
_cell.angle_alpha   90.00
_cell.angle_beta   90.00
_cell.angle_gamma   90.00
#
_symmetry.space_group_name_H-M   'P 1'
#
loop_
_entity.id
_entity.type
_entity.pdbx_description
1 polymer ?
#
loop_
_entity_poly.entity_id
_entity_poly.type
_entity_poly.pdbx_seq_one_letter_code
_entity_poly.pdbx_strand_id
1 'polypeptide(L)'
;FLFCILCTLFLFAGPVAKSAQFPLHVWLPDAMEGPTPISALIHAATMVAAGIFLVARLLPLFIVIPYTMNVISFIGIITVLLGATLALAQKDIKRSLAYS
;
A
#
# COMPACT_ATOMS: atom_id res chain seq x y z
N PHE A 1 16.46 8.10 -20.08
CA PHE A 1 16.36 7.77 -18.64
C PHE A 1 15.15 8.42 -17.96
N LEU A 2 14.95 9.75 -18.04
CA LEU A 2 13.82 10.44 -17.40
C LEU A 2 12.45 9.83 -17.74
N PHE A 3 12.20 9.53 -19.03
CA PHE A 3 10.97 8.90 -19.49
C PHE A 3 10.70 7.54 -18.80
N CYS A 4 11.70 6.67 -18.72
CA CYS A 4 11.56 5.36 -18.07
C CYS A 4 11.26 5.47 -16.57
N ILE A 5 11.87 6.46 -15.90
CA ILE A 5 11.60 6.76 -14.48
C ILE A 5 10.15 7.22 -14.30
N LEU A 6 9.68 8.14 -15.14
CA LEU A 6 8.28 8.59 -15.10
C LEU A 6 7.30 7.44 -15.33
N CYS A 7 7.54 6.61 -16.35
CA CYS A 7 6.70 5.43 -16.61
C CYS A 7 6.66 4.47 -15.41
N THR A 8 7.80 4.19 -14.77
CA THR A 8 7.83 3.30 -13.61
C THR A 8 7.16 3.89 -12.38
N LEU A 9 7.26 5.20 -12.16
CA LEU A 9 6.54 5.87 -11.07
C LEU A 9 5.03 5.84 -11.29
N PHE A 10 4.56 6.06 -12.52
CA PHE A 10 3.14 5.91 -12.86
C PHE A 10 2.65 4.46 -12.70
N LEU A 11 3.46 3.48 -13.11
CA LEU A 11 3.15 2.06 -12.87
C LEU A 11 3.09 1.73 -11.37
N PHE A 12 3.89 2.40 -10.55
CA PHE A 12 3.88 2.22 -9.09
C PHE A 12 2.70 2.91 -8.40
N ALA A 13 2.15 3.98 -8.97
CA ALA A 13 0.99 4.68 -8.40
C ALA A 13 -0.26 3.79 -8.26
N GLY A 14 -0.46 2.84 -9.18
CA GLY A 14 -1.56 1.88 -9.11
C GLY A 14 -1.50 0.94 -7.89
N PRO A 15 -0.39 0.21 -7.68
CA PRO A 15 -0.11 -0.56 -6.47
C PRO A 15 -0.24 0.24 -5.18
N VAL A 16 0.26 1.48 -5.14
CA VAL A 16 0.15 2.37 -3.97
C VAL A 16 -1.31 2.58 -3.59
N ALA A 17 -2.18 2.85 -4.57
CA ALA A 17 -3.60 3.03 -4.33
C ALA A 17 -4.29 1.73 -3.85
N LYS A 18 -3.98 0.59 -4.46
CA LYS A 18 -4.61 -0.71 -4.13
C LYS A 18 -4.14 -1.30 -2.81
N SER A 19 -2.90 -1.05 -2.41
CA SER A 19 -2.31 -1.53 -1.16
C SER A 19 -2.38 -0.50 -0.02
N ALA A 20 -3.12 0.60 -0.21
CA ALA A 20 -3.29 1.66 0.80
C ALA A 20 -1.95 2.20 1.37
N GLN A 21 -0.95 2.36 0.50
CA GLN A 21 0.33 2.94 0.92
C GLN A 21 0.21 4.46 1.02
N PHE A 22 1.09 5.09 1.80
CA PHE A 22 1.14 6.54 1.90
C PHE A 22 1.33 7.17 0.50
N PRO A 23 0.55 8.20 0.11
CA PRO A 23 -0.42 8.98 0.91
C PRO A 23 -1.85 8.42 0.93
N LEU A 24 -2.18 7.46 0.05
CA LEU A 24 -3.53 6.90 -0.14
C LEU A 24 -3.90 5.83 0.91
N HIS A 25 -3.42 5.95 2.14
CA HIS A 25 -3.69 5.01 3.22
C HIS A 25 -5.07 5.18 3.87
N VAL A 26 -5.73 6.32 3.66
CA VAL A 26 -6.95 6.75 4.40
C VAL A 26 -8.20 5.93 4.02
N TRP A 27 -8.30 5.43 2.78
CA TRP A 27 -9.50 4.69 2.35
C TRP A 27 -9.65 3.33 3.05
N LEU A 28 -8.55 2.78 3.56
CA LEU A 28 -8.51 1.44 4.11
C LEU A 28 -9.18 1.36 5.51
N PRO A 29 -8.92 2.29 6.45
CA PRO A 29 -9.71 2.44 7.67
C PRO A 29 -11.21 2.68 7.45
N ASP A 30 -11.58 3.41 6.39
CA ASP A 30 -12.98 3.67 6.04
C ASP A 30 -13.69 2.40 5.54
N ALA A 31 -12.96 1.46 4.94
CA ALA A 31 -13.52 0.16 4.53
C ALA A 31 -14.01 -0.69 5.72
N MET A 32 -13.68 -0.33 6.96
CA MET A 32 -14.19 -0.99 8.17
C MET A 32 -15.64 -0.64 8.54
N GLU A 33 -16.27 0.30 7.82
CA GLU A 33 -17.72 0.54 7.91
C GLU A 33 -18.54 -0.63 7.33
N GLY A 34 -17.94 -1.44 6.46
CA GLY A 34 -18.56 -2.64 5.92
C GLY A 34 -18.75 -3.76 6.95
N PRO A 35 -19.54 -4.80 6.60
CA PRO A 35 -19.69 -5.97 7.45
C PRO A 35 -18.35 -6.72 7.59
N THR A 36 -18.12 -7.26 8.78
CA THR A 36 -16.85 -7.91 9.17
C THR A 36 -16.29 -8.96 8.20
N PRO A 37 -17.09 -9.83 7.54
CA PRO A 37 -16.51 -10.76 6.56
C PRO A 37 -15.99 -10.08 5.29
N ILE A 38 -16.56 -8.93 4.90
CA ILE A 38 -16.16 -8.21 3.68
C ILE A 38 -14.87 -7.43 3.93
N SER A 39 -14.78 -6.73 5.07
CA SER A 39 -13.55 -6.03 5.44
C SER A 39 -12.37 -7.01 5.62
N ALA A 40 -12.59 -8.16 6.25
CA ALA A 40 -11.57 -9.21 6.36
C ALA A 40 -11.06 -9.68 4.98
N LEU A 41 -11.96 -9.88 4.00
CA LEU A 41 -11.60 -10.35 2.66
C LEU A 41 -10.81 -9.31 1.85
N ILE A 42 -11.15 -8.02 1.99
CA ILE A 42 -10.46 -6.92 1.30
C ILE A 42 -9.05 -6.73 1.87
N HIS A 43 -8.92 -6.77 3.19
CA HIS A 43 -7.65 -6.57 3.89
C HIS A 43 -6.68 -7.74 3.74
N ALA A 44 -7.17 -8.98 3.84
CA ALA A 44 -6.30 -10.14 3.86
C ALA A 44 -6.04 -10.75 2.49
N ALA A 45 -7.06 -10.85 1.63
CA ALA A 45 -7.03 -11.82 0.52
C ALA A 45 -7.01 -11.21 -0.88
N THR A 46 -7.57 -10.02 -1.08
CA THR A 46 -7.90 -9.55 -2.45
C THR A 46 -7.27 -8.23 -2.83
N MET A 47 -7.71 -7.13 -2.23
CA MET A 47 -7.44 -5.78 -2.73
C MET A 47 -5.99 -5.35 -2.47
N VAL A 48 -5.50 -5.58 -1.25
CA VAL A 48 -4.12 -5.23 -0.85
C VAL A 48 -3.10 -6.16 -1.53
N ALA A 49 -3.40 -7.46 -1.60
CA ALA A 49 -2.55 -8.47 -2.24
C ALA A 49 -2.37 -8.21 -3.74
N ALA A 50 -3.40 -7.72 -4.43
CA ALA A 50 -3.33 -7.39 -5.85
C ALA A 50 -2.28 -6.30 -6.17
N GLY A 51 -2.13 -5.29 -5.28
CA GLY A 51 -1.12 -4.24 -5.46
C GLY A 51 0.31 -4.79 -5.35
N ILE A 52 0.57 -5.60 -4.33
CA ILE A 52 1.89 -6.24 -4.11
C ILE A 52 2.20 -7.24 -5.22
N PHE A 53 1.20 -7.99 -5.70
CA PHE A 53 1.36 -8.92 -6.81
C PHE A 53 1.85 -8.21 -8.09
N LEU A 54 1.32 -7.03 -8.41
CA LEU A 54 1.79 -6.25 -9.55
C LEU A 54 3.25 -5.80 -9.37
N VAL A 55 3.62 -5.36 -8.15
CA VAL A 55 5.00 -4.97 -7.84
C VAL A 55 5.96 -6.16 -7.98
N ALA A 56 5.59 -7.32 -7.46
CA ALA A 56 6.38 -8.54 -7.55
C ALA A 56 6.56 -9.00 -9.01
N ARG A 57 5.52 -8.90 -9.84
CA ARG A 57 5.59 -9.25 -11.27
C ARG A 57 6.47 -8.28 -12.07
N LEU A 58 6.52 -7.01 -11.68
CA LEU A 58 7.33 -5.97 -12.32
C LEU A 58 8.70 -5.76 -11.65
N LEU A 59 9.05 -6.56 -10.64
CA LEU A 59 10.32 -6.53 -9.94
C LEU A 59 11.56 -6.53 -10.86
N PRO A 60 11.66 -7.38 -11.92
CA PRO A 60 12.81 -7.29 -12.84
C PRO A 60 12.92 -5.95 -13.56
N LEU A 61 11.80 -5.25 -13.77
CA LEU A 61 11.78 -3.91 -14.37
C LEU A 61 12.24 -2.85 -13.37
N PHE A 62 11.80 -2.95 -12.10
CA PHE A 62 12.19 -2.01 -11.05
C PHE A 62 13.67 -2.13 -10.65
N ILE A 63 14.27 -3.33 -10.66
CA ILE A 63 15.71 -3.52 -10.37
C ILE A 63 16.60 -2.70 -11.32
N VAL A 64 16.20 -2.58 -12.59
CA VAL A 64 16.98 -1.84 -13.61
C VAL A 64 16.93 -0.32 -13.37
N ILE A 65 15.97 0.17 -12.58
CA ILE A 65 15.77 1.59 -12.29
C ILE A 65 15.90 1.83 -10.76
N PRO A 66 17.12 2.01 -10.24
CA PRO A 66 17.36 2.10 -8.79
C PRO A 66 16.64 3.28 -8.12
N TYR A 67 16.39 4.37 -8.85
CA TYR A 67 15.63 5.51 -8.33
C TYR A 67 14.19 5.13 -7.93
N THR A 68 13.51 4.35 -8.77
CA THR A 68 12.14 3.88 -8.47
C THR A 68 12.16 2.94 -7.26
N MET A 69 13.14 2.03 -7.17
CA MET A 69 13.30 1.15 -6.00
C MET A 69 13.47 1.93 -4.69
N ASN A 70 14.26 3.00 -4.70
CA ASN A 70 14.44 3.86 -3.53
C ASN A 70 13.12 4.53 -3.12
N VAL A 71 12.31 4.99 -4.09
CA VAL A 71 10.98 5.57 -3.83
C VAL A 71 10.02 4.54 -3.23
N ILE A 72 10.00 3.30 -3.75
CA ILE A 72 9.18 2.20 -3.22
C ILE A 72 9.56 1.92 -1.77
N SER A 73 10.86 1.79 -1.48
CA SER A 73 11.36 1.55 -0.12
C SER A 73 11.01 2.69 0.83
N PHE A 74 11.20 3.94 0.40
CA PHE A 74 10.89 5.12 1.19
C PHE A 74 9.41 5.21 1.56
N ILE A 75 8.51 4.97 0.59
CA ILE A 75 7.05 4.96 0.81
C ILE A 75 6.66 3.79 1.73
N GLY A 76 7.29 2.63 1.59
CA GLY A 76 7.08 1.49 2.47
C GLY A 76 7.44 1.80 3.93
N ILE A 77 8.59 2.43 4.17
CA ILE A 77 9.03 2.83 5.52
C ILE A 77 8.04 3.81 6.14
N ILE A 78 7.63 4.84 5.39
CA ILE A 78 6.66 5.83 5.87
C ILE A 78 5.32 5.17 6.19
N THR A 79 4.86 4.26 5.32
CA THR A 79 3.58 3.57 5.50
C THR A 79 3.58 2.72 6.76
N VAL A 80 4.65 1.99 7.05
CA VAL A 80 4.78 1.17 8.27
C VAL A 80 4.85 2.04 9.53
N LEU A 81 5.65 3.11 9.51
CA LEU A 81 5.77 4.01 10.66
C LEU A 81 4.45 4.72 10.98
N LEU A 82 3.78 5.25 9.96
CA LEU A 82 2.48 5.92 10.14
C LEU A 82 1.37 4.91 10.49
N GLY A 83 1.34 3.75 9.86
CA GLY A 83 0.38 2.69 10.18
C GLY A 83 0.48 2.22 11.63
N ALA A 84 1.70 1.90 12.08
CA ALA A 84 1.92 1.45 13.47
C ALA A 84 1.57 2.52 14.51
N THR A 85 1.92 3.79 14.26
CA THR A 85 1.59 4.89 15.18
C THR A 85 0.09 5.17 15.22
N LEU A 86 -0.60 5.15 14.08
CA LEU A 86 -2.04 5.35 14.01
C LEU A 86 -2.82 4.17 14.61
N ALA A 87 -2.35 2.93 14.42
CA ALA A 87 -2.97 1.73 14.99
C ALA A 87 -3.05 1.75 16.52
N LEU A 88 -2.03 2.31 17.18
CA LEU A 88 -1.98 2.50 18.64
C LEU A 88 -2.94 3.59 19.14
N ALA A 89 -3.23 4.58 18.31
CA ALA A 89 -4.12 5.70 18.66
C ALA A 89 -5.61 5.37 18.45
N GLN A 90 -5.95 4.29 17.73
CA GLN A 90 -7.34 3.91 17.47
C GLN A 90 -8.03 3.33 18.72
N LYS A 91 -9.26 3.77 18.97
CA LYS A 91 -10.13 3.23 20.04
C LYS A 91 -10.95 2.01 19.59
N ASP A 92 -11.18 1.88 18.28
CA ASP A 92 -11.95 0.79 17.69
C ASP A 92 -11.03 -0.33 17.21
N ILE A 93 -11.30 -1.57 17.64
CA ILE A 93 -10.51 -2.76 17.29
C ILE A 93 -10.45 -2.96 15.78
N LYS A 94 -11.57 -2.77 15.06
CA LYS A 94 -11.62 -2.91 13.60
C LYS A 94 -10.70 -1.92 12.89
N ARG A 95 -10.66 -0.67 13.35
CA ARG A 95 -9.78 0.37 12.78
C ARG A 95 -8.32 0.13 13.16
N SER A 96 -8.04 -0.31 14.39
CA SER A 96 -6.69 -0.70 14.80
C SER A 96 -6.13 -1.83 13.91
N LEU A 97 -6.95 -2.86 13.62
CA LEU A 97 -6.63 -3.94 12.66
C LEU A 97 -6.55 -3.48 11.21
N ALA A 98 -7.16 -2.35 10.86
CA ALA A 98 -7.06 -1.79 9.51
C ALA A 98 -5.69 -1.12 9.27
N TYR A 99 -5.09 -0.57 10.32
CA TYR A 99 -3.80 0.12 10.28
C TYR A 99 -2.60 -0.80 10.57
N SER A 100 -2.83 -2.01 11.11
CA SER A 100 -1.80 -3.02 11.39
C SER A 100 -1.34 -3.73 10.13
#